data_AF-A0A382BJN0-F1
#
_entry.id   AF-A0A382BJN0-F1
#
_cell.length_a   1.000
_cell.length_b   1.000
_cell.length_c   1.000
_cell.angle_alpha   90.00
_cell.angle_beta   90.00
_cell.angle_gamma   90.00
#
_symmetry.space_group_name_H-M   'P 1'
#
loop_
_entity.id
_entity.type
_entity.pdbx_description
1 polymer ?
#
loop_
_entity_poly.entity_id
_entity_poly.type
_entity_poly.pdbx_seq_one_letter_code
_entity_poly.pdbx_strand_id
1 'polypeptide(L)'
;MRTVEQTKYVTQLLQYRAPRTDIPSEFFSYNYDFLAFVMGDQTWASDMPSSGSATYNGFTQMFESAEYHDGVYSGQIEKMYFYGFSTFTANFSNRDFTGQLDFDYGAYAYDAENAITLDFDYILELNGTISGTSFSGTVTNPNLANPNDDVTSSFTGNFFGPNATELGGTFNYSNVNYTNDDGTTGSTYRIGTFTGCQGC
;
A
#
# COMPACT_ATOMS: atom_id res chain seq x y z
N MET A 1 5.73 -1.70 -15.97
CA MET A 1 6.63 -1.20 -14.91
C MET A 1 6.73 -2.22 -13.77
N ARG A 2 7.90 -2.35 -13.15
CA ARG A 2 8.15 -3.22 -12.00
C ARG A 2 9.10 -2.50 -11.04
N THR A 3 8.73 -2.41 -9.77
CA THR A 3 9.55 -1.86 -8.69
C THR A 3 9.89 -2.98 -7.72
N VAL A 4 11.12 -2.98 -7.18
CA VAL A 4 11.60 -4.02 -6.26
C VAL A 4 12.32 -3.33 -5.13
N GLU A 5 11.87 -3.58 -3.91
CA GLU A 5 12.55 -3.12 -2.71
C GLU A 5 12.77 -4.31 -1.79
N GLN A 6 13.92 -4.33 -1.12
CA GLN A 6 14.32 -5.47 -0.31
C GLN A 6 15.06 -5.02 0.94
N THR A 7 14.83 -5.78 1.99
CA THR A 7 15.68 -5.85 3.16
C THR A 7 16.45 -7.17 3.08
N LYS A 8 17.03 -7.66 4.19
CA LYS A 8 17.84 -8.88 4.15
C LYS A 8 17.01 -10.15 3.91
N TYR A 9 15.81 -10.21 4.47
CA TYR A 9 14.96 -11.39 4.48
C TYR A 9 13.61 -11.20 3.78
N VAL A 10 13.21 -9.97 3.45
CA VAL A 10 11.95 -9.70 2.75
C VAL A 10 12.15 -8.83 1.50
N THR A 11 11.40 -9.15 0.45
CA THR A 11 11.32 -8.40 -0.79
C THR A 11 9.87 -8.04 -1.06
N GLN A 12 9.61 -6.77 -1.40
CA GLN A 12 8.35 -6.31 -1.94
C GLN A 12 8.47 -6.01 -3.44
N LEU A 13 7.35 -6.18 -4.14
CA LEU A 13 7.25 -5.88 -5.55
C LEU A 13 5.88 -5.33 -5.91
N LEU A 14 5.90 -4.25 -6.67
CA LEU A 14 4.75 -3.72 -7.39
C LEU A 14 4.97 -3.84 -8.88
N GLN A 15 3.98 -4.39 -9.60
CA GLN A 15 4.00 -4.48 -11.04
C GLN A 15 2.72 -3.88 -11.62
N TYR A 16 2.92 -2.99 -12.59
CA TYR A 16 1.89 -2.45 -13.45
C TYR A 16 2.11 -2.91 -14.89
N ARG A 17 1.09 -3.51 -15.50
CA ARG A 17 1.10 -3.88 -16.91
C ARG A 17 0.04 -3.07 -17.66
N ALA A 18 0.48 -2.26 -18.62
CA ALA A 18 -0.38 -1.64 -19.61
C ALA A 18 -0.58 -2.59 -20.82
N PRO A 19 -1.75 -2.55 -21.49
CA PRO A 19 -1.96 -3.26 -22.75
C PRO A 19 -0.98 -2.76 -23.82
N ARG A 20 -0.67 -3.63 -24.80
CA ARG A 20 0.18 -3.22 -25.93
C ARG A 20 -0.52 -2.17 -26.79
N THR A 21 0.25 -1.21 -27.26
CA THR A 21 -0.20 -0.09 -28.10
C THR A 21 -0.22 -0.42 -29.60
N ASP A 22 0.22 -1.63 -30.01
CA ASP A 22 0.33 -2.07 -31.41
C ASP A 22 -0.90 -2.84 -31.93
N ILE A 23 -1.95 -3.00 -31.11
CA ILE A 23 -3.18 -3.72 -31.46
C ILE A 23 -4.33 -2.72 -31.69
N PRO A 24 -5.15 -2.87 -32.75
CA PRO A 24 -6.28 -1.98 -33.04
C PRO A 24 -7.22 -1.82 -31.84
N SER A 25 -7.76 -0.60 -31.70
CA SER A 25 -8.47 -0.14 -30.50
C SER A 25 -9.73 -0.91 -30.10
N GLU A 26 -10.18 -1.81 -30.95
CA GLU A 26 -11.39 -2.62 -30.78
C GLU A 26 -11.15 -3.88 -29.93
N PHE A 27 -9.88 -4.17 -29.58
CA PHE A 27 -9.48 -5.27 -28.70
C PHE A 27 -8.90 -4.81 -27.36
N PHE A 28 -9.03 -3.52 -27.00
CA PHE A 28 -8.69 -3.04 -25.66
C PHE A 28 -9.68 -3.62 -24.65
N SER A 29 -9.35 -4.80 -24.18
CA SER A 29 -9.72 -5.17 -22.83
C SER A 29 -9.01 -4.16 -21.91
N TYR A 30 -9.78 -3.38 -21.15
CA TYR A 30 -9.31 -2.43 -20.12
C TYR A 30 -8.56 -3.10 -18.95
N ASN A 31 -7.88 -4.23 -19.21
CA ASN A 31 -7.19 -5.03 -18.23
C ASN A 31 -5.82 -4.41 -17.96
N TYR A 32 -5.80 -3.43 -17.06
CA TYR A 32 -4.59 -3.07 -16.33
C TYR A 32 -4.38 -4.10 -15.23
N ASP A 33 -3.22 -4.76 -15.23
CA ASP A 33 -2.85 -5.65 -14.14
C ASP A 33 -2.05 -4.85 -13.11
N PHE A 34 -2.60 -4.74 -11.89
CA PHE A 34 -1.84 -4.37 -10.70
C PHE A 34 -1.52 -5.63 -9.91
N LEU A 35 -0.23 -5.87 -9.70
CA LEU A 35 0.26 -6.94 -8.84
C LEU A 35 1.05 -6.31 -7.71
N ALA A 36 0.69 -6.67 -6.48
CA ALA A 36 1.39 -6.32 -5.27
C ALA A 36 1.75 -7.62 -4.55
N PHE A 37 3.02 -7.83 -4.25
CA PHE A 37 3.43 -9.01 -3.50
C PHE A 37 4.61 -8.73 -2.58
N VAL A 38 4.63 -9.50 -1.50
CA VAL A 38 5.73 -9.55 -0.54
C VAL A 38 6.11 -11.00 -0.34
N MET A 39 7.41 -11.29 -0.39
CA MET A 39 7.95 -12.62 -0.19
C MET A 39 9.26 -12.56 0.58
N GLY A 40 9.60 -13.64 1.30
CA GLY A 40 10.80 -13.66 2.12
C GLY A 40 10.91 -14.91 3.00
N ASP A 41 11.98 -14.96 3.78
CA ASP A 41 12.24 -16.02 4.76
C ASP A 41 11.43 -15.75 6.04
N GLN A 42 10.24 -16.35 6.14
CA GLN A 42 9.34 -16.10 7.26
C GLN A 42 9.97 -16.51 8.60
N THR A 43 9.77 -15.70 9.63
CA THR A 43 10.19 -16.03 11.00
C THR A 43 9.55 -17.35 11.44
N TRP A 44 10.35 -18.23 12.03
CA TRP A 44 9.86 -19.49 12.56
C TRP A 44 8.99 -19.23 13.80
N ALA A 45 7.94 -20.02 14.00
CA ALA A 45 7.05 -19.84 15.15
C ALA A 45 7.79 -19.98 16.50
N SER A 46 8.85 -20.80 16.56
CA SER A 46 9.72 -20.94 17.73
C SER A 46 10.57 -19.70 18.03
N ASP A 47 10.82 -18.89 17.01
CA ASP A 47 11.70 -17.73 17.05
C ASP A 47 10.89 -16.43 17.18
N MET A 48 9.56 -16.50 17.15
CA MET A 48 8.72 -15.32 17.35
C MET A 48 8.89 -14.78 18.78
N PRO A 49 9.17 -13.47 18.95
CA PRO A 49 9.19 -12.87 20.27
C PRO A 49 7.83 -13.03 20.96
N SER A 50 7.88 -13.39 22.25
CA SER A 50 6.67 -13.58 23.08
C SER A 50 6.40 -12.41 24.02
N SER A 51 7.34 -11.48 24.14
CA SER A 51 7.22 -10.28 24.96
C SER A 51 8.08 -9.15 24.40
N GLY A 52 7.85 -7.94 24.93
CA GLY A 52 8.52 -6.72 24.50
C GLY A 52 7.89 -6.08 23.27
N SER A 53 8.55 -5.06 22.74
CA SER A 53 8.13 -4.32 21.55
C SER A 53 9.32 -4.00 20.68
N ALA A 54 9.09 -3.93 19.37
CA ALA A 54 10.08 -3.53 18.38
C ALA A 54 9.52 -2.47 17.44
N THR A 55 10.39 -1.57 16.99
CA THR A 55 10.10 -0.58 15.95
C THR A 55 10.83 -0.94 14.67
N TYR A 56 10.18 -0.74 13.54
CA TYR A 56 10.68 -1.06 12.22
C TYR A 56 10.54 0.16 11.33
N ASN A 57 11.62 0.52 10.63
CA ASN A 57 11.59 1.53 9.58
C ASN A 57 11.71 0.83 8.24
N GLY A 58 11.16 1.42 7.19
CA GLY A 58 11.31 0.87 5.85
C GLY A 58 10.58 1.66 4.79
N PHE A 59 10.00 0.94 3.84
CA PHE A 59 9.54 1.50 2.58
C PHE A 59 8.13 1.02 2.23
N THR A 60 7.34 1.91 1.64
CA THR A 60 5.97 1.66 1.20
C THR A 60 5.79 2.05 -0.27
N GLN A 61 4.92 1.33 -0.96
CA GLN A 61 4.58 1.57 -2.36
C GLN A 61 3.10 1.30 -2.61
N MET A 62 2.51 1.99 -3.56
CA MET A 62 1.09 1.87 -3.88
C MET A 62 0.80 2.18 -5.35
N PHE A 63 -0.15 1.44 -5.92
CA PHE A 63 -0.88 1.88 -7.10
C PHE A 63 -2.26 2.37 -6.71
N GLU A 64 -2.66 3.48 -7.31
CA GLU A 64 -4.02 4.02 -7.22
C GLU A 64 -4.68 3.98 -8.59
N SER A 65 -5.97 3.68 -8.58
CA SER A 65 -6.90 3.90 -9.68
C SER A 65 -7.97 4.87 -9.21
N ALA A 66 -8.05 6.06 -9.82
CA ALA A 66 -9.07 7.05 -9.51
C ALA A 66 -10.03 7.20 -10.70
N GLU A 67 -11.32 6.99 -10.47
CA GLU A 67 -12.41 7.26 -11.40
C GLU A 67 -13.13 8.54 -10.96
N TYR A 68 -13.27 9.49 -11.89
CA TYR A 68 -13.95 10.76 -11.67
C TYR A 68 -15.22 10.88 -12.53
N HIS A 69 -16.26 11.43 -11.93
CA HIS A 69 -17.53 11.76 -12.57
C HIS A 69 -17.82 13.27 -12.37
N ASP A 70 -17.32 14.09 -13.30
CA ASP A 70 -17.45 15.55 -13.31
C ASP A 70 -18.53 16.06 -14.29
N GLY A 71 -19.20 15.16 -15.02
CA GLY A 71 -20.20 15.49 -16.04
C GLY A 71 -19.62 16.04 -17.35
N VAL A 72 -18.30 16.20 -17.47
CA VAL A 72 -17.57 16.70 -18.65
C VAL A 72 -16.83 15.56 -19.35
N TYR A 73 -16.23 14.64 -18.58
CA TYR A 73 -15.55 13.45 -19.09
C TYR A 73 -16.12 12.21 -18.38
N SER A 74 -16.87 11.37 -19.11
CA SER A 74 -17.36 10.11 -18.56
C SER A 74 -16.22 9.09 -18.42
N GLY A 75 -15.67 8.94 -17.22
CA GLY A 75 -14.87 7.76 -16.84
C GLY A 75 -13.36 7.83 -17.12
N GLN A 76 -12.72 8.98 -16.92
CA GLN A 76 -11.25 9.00 -16.86
C GLN A 76 -10.79 8.20 -15.63
N ILE A 77 -10.07 7.10 -15.89
CA ILE A 77 -9.47 6.28 -14.84
C ILE A 77 -7.99 6.61 -14.77
N GLU A 78 -7.63 7.53 -13.88
CA GLU A 78 -6.23 7.86 -13.64
C GLU A 78 -5.55 6.74 -12.86
N LYS A 79 -4.34 6.36 -13.31
CA LYS A 79 -3.53 5.34 -12.66
C LYS A 79 -2.26 5.98 -12.15
N MET A 80 -2.11 6.02 -10.84
CA MET A 80 -0.97 6.65 -10.17
C MET A 80 -0.13 5.62 -9.45
N TYR A 81 1.17 5.89 -9.35
CA TYR A 81 2.12 5.18 -8.52
C TYR A 81 2.62 6.11 -7.43
N PHE A 82 2.63 5.64 -6.20
CA PHE A 82 3.12 6.37 -5.04
C PHE A 82 4.14 5.52 -4.28
N TYR A 83 5.13 6.18 -3.68
CA TYR A 83 6.06 5.52 -2.77
C TYR A 83 6.61 6.48 -1.72
N GLY A 84 7.18 5.92 -0.66
CA GLY A 84 7.81 6.67 0.41
C GLY A 84 8.25 5.76 1.54
N PHE A 85 8.24 6.29 2.76
CA PHE A 85 8.74 5.59 3.93
C PHE A 85 7.62 5.02 4.78
N SER A 86 7.98 4.05 5.62
CA SER A 86 7.03 3.45 6.55
C SER A 86 7.66 3.18 7.90
N THR A 87 6.88 3.39 8.96
CA THR A 87 7.28 3.12 10.34
C THR A 87 6.26 2.20 11.00
N PHE A 88 6.72 1.18 11.72
CA PHE A 88 5.85 0.22 12.39
C PHE A 88 6.27 -0.01 13.84
N THR A 89 5.30 -0.35 14.68
CA THR A 89 5.53 -0.86 16.03
C THR A 89 4.80 -2.19 16.20
N ALA A 90 5.54 -3.23 16.56
CA ALA A 90 4.99 -4.52 16.96
C ALA A 90 5.16 -4.67 18.48
N ASN A 91 4.06 -4.79 19.21
CA ASN A 91 4.06 -5.11 20.64
C ASN A 91 3.74 -6.59 20.81
N PHE A 92 4.77 -7.40 21.06
CA PHE A 92 4.64 -8.85 21.16
C PHE A 92 3.96 -9.30 22.46
N SER A 93 4.07 -8.51 23.52
CA SER A 93 3.38 -8.78 24.79
C SER A 93 1.86 -8.67 24.63
N ASN A 94 1.40 -7.60 23.99
CA ASN A 94 -0.03 -7.32 23.82
C ASN A 94 -0.61 -7.89 22.54
N ARG A 95 0.24 -8.35 21.62
CA ARG A 95 -0.12 -8.76 20.26
C ARG A 95 -0.71 -7.62 19.42
N ASP A 96 -0.26 -6.40 19.67
CA ASP A 96 -0.68 -5.22 18.91
C ASP A 96 0.28 -4.92 17.77
N PHE A 97 -0.27 -4.44 16.65
CA PHE A 97 0.50 -3.95 15.51
C PHE A 97 -0.01 -2.58 15.08
N THR A 98 0.88 -1.60 15.02
CA THR A 98 0.58 -0.29 14.45
C THR A 98 1.61 0.10 13.40
N GLY A 99 1.19 0.92 12.44
CA GLY A 99 2.07 1.43 11.40
C GLY A 99 1.62 2.74 10.81
N GLN A 100 2.55 3.41 10.15
CA GLN A 100 2.34 4.60 9.35
C GLN A 100 3.04 4.39 8.00
N LEU A 101 2.32 4.63 6.92
CA LEU A 101 2.82 4.68 5.56
C LEU A 101 2.78 6.15 5.14
N ASP A 102 3.94 6.70 4.81
CA ASP A 102 4.11 8.09 4.41
C ASP A 102 4.58 8.13 2.95
N PHE A 103 3.73 8.65 2.06
CA PHE A 103 4.02 8.70 0.63
C PHE A 103 4.53 10.08 0.27
N ASP A 104 5.83 10.18 -0.04
CA ASP A 104 6.50 11.43 -0.39
C ASP A 104 6.51 11.70 -1.90
N TYR A 105 6.35 10.65 -2.71
CA TYR A 105 6.54 10.72 -4.16
C TYR A 105 5.37 10.12 -4.92
N GLY A 106 5.04 10.74 -6.06
CA GLY A 106 3.98 10.29 -6.96
C GLY A 106 4.35 10.42 -8.43
N ALA A 107 3.77 9.56 -9.26
CA ALA A 107 3.90 9.58 -10.71
C ALA A 107 2.66 8.96 -11.37
N TYR A 108 2.51 9.14 -12.68
CA TYR A 108 1.64 8.26 -13.44
C TYR A 108 2.19 6.83 -13.44
N ALA A 109 1.33 5.82 -13.34
CA ALA A 109 1.74 4.42 -13.22
C ALA A 109 2.50 3.89 -14.45
N TYR A 110 2.30 4.50 -15.63
CA TYR A 110 3.05 4.16 -16.85
C TYR A 110 4.43 4.84 -16.92
N ASP A 111 4.74 5.75 -15.99
CA ASP A 111 5.93 6.60 -16.03
C ASP A 111 6.54 6.84 -14.62
N ALA A 112 6.62 5.82 -13.76
CA ALA A 112 7.10 6.05 -12.39
C ALA A 112 8.57 6.42 -12.26
N GLU A 113 9.37 6.28 -13.32
CA GLU A 113 10.74 6.78 -13.32
C GLU A 113 10.81 8.31 -13.24
N ASN A 114 9.72 9.00 -13.57
CA ASN A 114 9.58 10.46 -13.52
C ASN A 114 8.77 10.93 -12.30
N ALA A 115 8.85 10.21 -11.18
CA ALA A 115 8.16 10.60 -9.97
C ALA A 115 8.59 11.96 -9.43
N ILE A 116 7.62 12.72 -8.95
CA ILE A 116 7.79 14.04 -8.33
C ILE A 116 7.49 13.95 -6.84
N THR A 117 8.06 14.87 -6.07
CA THR A 117 7.68 15.07 -4.66
C THR A 117 6.25 15.58 -4.58
N LEU A 118 5.45 15.01 -3.67
CA LEU A 118 4.11 15.49 -3.38
C LEU A 118 4.19 16.78 -2.54
N ASP A 119 3.26 17.69 -2.78
CA ASP A 119 3.11 18.93 -2.02
C ASP A 119 2.02 18.84 -0.94
N PHE A 120 1.62 17.62 -0.58
CA PHE A 120 0.62 17.31 0.43
C PHE A 120 1.00 16.06 1.24
N ASP A 121 0.56 16.01 2.50
CA ASP A 121 0.80 14.90 3.40
C ASP A 121 -0.10 13.71 3.04
N TYR A 122 0.46 12.73 2.34
CA TYR A 122 -0.25 11.51 2.03
C TYR A 122 0.13 10.38 3.00
N ILE A 123 -0.60 10.33 4.11
CA ILE A 123 -0.38 9.38 5.19
C ILE A 123 -1.50 8.34 5.25
N LEU A 124 -1.14 7.07 5.43
CA LEU A 124 -2.04 5.99 5.84
C LEU A 124 -1.57 5.38 7.15
N GLU A 125 -2.50 5.11 8.05
CA GLU A 125 -2.25 4.46 9.34
C GLU A 125 -2.74 3.01 9.33
N LEU A 126 -1.93 2.11 9.86
CA LEU A 126 -2.25 0.70 10.02
C LEU A 126 -2.53 0.42 11.48
N ASN A 127 -3.67 -0.21 11.76
CA ASN A 127 -4.01 -0.71 13.08
C ASN A 127 -4.47 -2.15 12.99
N GLY A 128 -3.81 -3.05 13.72
CA GLY A 128 -4.12 -4.47 13.68
C GLY A 128 -3.53 -5.24 14.85
N THR A 129 -3.55 -6.56 14.69
CA THR A 129 -3.11 -7.49 15.73
C THR A 129 -2.17 -8.54 15.16
N ILE A 130 -1.32 -9.09 16.04
CA ILE A 130 -0.36 -10.14 15.75
C ILE A 130 -0.98 -11.50 16.09
N SER A 131 -0.95 -12.43 15.14
CA SER A 131 -1.36 -13.82 15.34
C SER A 131 -0.30 -14.77 14.79
N GLY A 132 0.36 -15.51 15.68
CA GLY A 132 1.49 -16.37 15.32
C GLY A 132 2.64 -15.54 14.73
N THR A 133 3.01 -15.86 13.48
CA THR A 133 4.07 -15.20 12.68
C THR A 133 3.52 -14.16 11.71
N SER A 134 2.21 -13.87 11.78
CA SER A 134 1.49 -12.99 10.88
C SER A 134 0.82 -11.85 11.64
N PHE A 135 0.39 -10.83 10.90
CA PHE A 135 -0.41 -9.73 11.42
C PHE A 135 -1.39 -9.25 10.37
N SER A 136 -2.49 -8.65 10.82
CA SER A 136 -3.51 -8.11 9.93
C SER A 136 -4.37 -7.08 10.65
N GLY A 137 -5.03 -6.23 9.88
CA GLY A 137 -5.93 -5.22 10.41
C GLY A 137 -6.51 -4.30 9.34
N THR A 138 -6.81 -3.08 9.73
CA THR A 138 -7.44 -2.05 8.90
C THR A 138 -6.46 -0.92 8.57
N VAL A 139 -6.70 -0.25 7.45
CA VAL A 139 -5.95 0.94 7.04
C VAL A 139 -6.85 2.16 7.12
N THR A 140 -6.39 3.23 7.75
CA THR A 140 -7.13 4.50 7.85
C THR A 140 -6.33 5.61 7.21
N ASN A 141 -7.02 6.58 6.61
CA ASN A 141 -6.40 7.84 6.21
C ASN A 141 -6.82 8.88 7.26
N PRO A 142 -5.91 9.38 8.12
CA PRO A 142 -6.26 10.36 9.15
C PRO A 142 -6.66 11.72 8.54
N ASN A 143 -6.25 11.99 7.29
CA ASN A 143 -6.53 13.21 6.55
C ASN A 143 -7.74 13.06 5.62
N LEU A 144 -8.57 12.03 5.79
CA LEU A 144 -9.74 11.84 4.93
C LEU A 144 -10.71 13.02 5.08
N ALA A 145 -10.99 13.71 3.97
CA ALA A 145 -11.77 14.94 3.96
C ALA A 145 -13.23 14.73 4.39
N ASN A 146 -13.81 13.55 4.12
CA ASN A 146 -15.21 13.25 4.44
C ASN A 146 -15.37 11.93 5.21
N PRO A 147 -15.81 11.96 6.49
CA PRO A 147 -16.01 10.75 7.29
C PRO A 147 -17.21 9.89 6.84
N ASN A 148 -18.02 10.35 5.88
CA ASN A 148 -19.16 9.60 5.33
C ASN A 148 -18.81 8.76 4.09
N ASP A 149 -17.54 8.77 3.68
CA ASP A 149 -17.06 8.02 2.54
C ASP A 149 -17.16 6.51 2.78
N ASP A 150 -17.56 5.75 1.75
CA ASP A 150 -17.64 4.29 1.80
C ASP A 150 -16.23 3.70 1.63
N VAL A 151 -15.53 3.61 2.76
CA VAL A 151 -14.14 3.12 2.82
C VAL A 151 -14.11 1.63 3.12
N THR A 152 -13.51 0.87 2.21
CA THR A 152 -13.14 -0.53 2.42
C THR A 152 -11.62 -0.65 2.44
N SER A 153 -11.05 -1.09 3.55
CA SER A 153 -9.60 -1.19 3.70
C SER A 153 -9.15 -2.35 4.58
N SER A 154 -8.00 -2.92 4.26
CA SER A 154 -7.37 -3.95 5.08
C SER A 154 -5.88 -4.07 4.77
N PHE A 155 -5.13 -4.68 5.69
CA PHE A 155 -3.76 -5.12 5.43
C PHE A 155 -3.51 -6.50 6.03
N THR A 156 -2.55 -7.19 5.44
CA THR A 156 -2.01 -8.46 5.94
C THR A 156 -0.50 -8.47 5.76
N GLY A 157 0.21 -9.13 6.65
CA GLY A 157 1.66 -9.27 6.56
C GLY A 157 2.23 -10.35 7.46
N ASN A 158 3.54 -10.51 7.37
CA ASN A 158 4.30 -11.51 8.12
C ASN A 158 5.59 -10.90 8.67
N PHE A 159 6.10 -11.53 9.73
CA PHE A 159 7.45 -11.31 10.21
C PHE A 159 8.44 -12.20 9.45
N PHE A 160 9.63 -11.67 9.19
CA PHE A 160 10.70 -12.31 8.43
C PHE A 160 12.03 -12.27 9.20
N GLY A 161 12.88 -13.27 8.93
CA GLY A 161 14.18 -13.45 9.58
C GLY A 161 14.10 -13.96 11.03
N PRO A 162 15.25 -14.23 11.66
CA PRO A 162 15.32 -14.66 13.05
C PRO A 162 14.73 -13.59 13.99
N ASN A 163 14.02 -14.00 15.04
CA ASN A 163 13.48 -13.08 16.06
C ASN A 163 12.62 -11.93 15.52
N ALA A 164 11.95 -12.15 14.38
CA ALA A 164 11.13 -11.13 13.72
C ALA A 164 11.91 -9.82 13.44
N THR A 165 13.16 -9.90 13.00
CA THR A 165 13.98 -8.70 12.72
C THR A 165 13.44 -7.85 11.56
N GLU A 166 12.60 -8.43 10.71
CA GLU A 166 12.00 -7.75 9.56
C GLU A 166 10.52 -8.08 9.44
N LEU A 167 9.81 -7.28 8.65
CA LEU A 167 8.40 -7.49 8.35
C LEU A 167 8.07 -7.02 6.94
N GLY A 168 6.96 -7.52 6.42
CA GLY A 168 6.38 -6.97 5.21
C GLY A 168 4.96 -7.48 4.97
N GLY A 169 4.23 -6.75 4.13
CA GLY A 169 2.84 -7.04 3.86
C GLY A 169 2.26 -6.29 2.69
N THR A 170 1.01 -6.58 2.42
CA THR A 170 0.19 -5.93 1.40
C THR A 170 -1.01 -5.26 2.05
N PHE A 171 -1.49 -4.20 1.43
CA PHE A 171 -2.72 -3.54 1.84
C PHE A 171 -3.60 -3.18 0.64
N ASN A 172 -4.89 -3.03 0.93
CA ASN A 172 -5.85 -2.40 0.03
C ASN A 172 -6.57 -1.26 0.75
N TYR A 173 -6.88 -0.23 -0.01
CA TYR A 173 -7.64 0.92 0.48
C TYR A 173 -8.50 1.46 -0.65
N SER A 174 -9.81 1.30 -0.52
CA SER A 174 -10.78 1.77 -1.50
C SER A 174 -11.71 2.78 -0.84
N ASN A 175 -11.97 3.88 -1.53
CA ASN A 175 -12.98 4.85 -1.17
C ASN A 175 -13.89 5.01 -2.38
N VAL A 176 -15.11 4.49 -2.29
CA VAL A 176 -16.06 4.44 -3.41
C VAL A 176 -17.20 5.43 -3.20
N ASN A 177 -17.67 6.01 -4.30
CA ASN A 177 -18.77 6.98 -4.31
C ASN A 177 -18.54 8.20 -3.41
N TYR A 178 -17.30 8.65 -3.26
CA TYR A 178 -17.01 9.88 -2.52
C TYR A 178 -17.58 11.09 -3.29
N THR A 179 -17.88 12.15 -2.55
CA THR A 179 -18.33 13.43 -3.10
C THR A 179 -17.43 14.54 -2.57
N ASN A 180 -16.79 15.26 -3.48
CA ASN A 180 -15.98 16.44 -3.16
C ASN A 180 -16.87 17.66 -2.91
N ASP A 181 -16.30 18.69 -2.27
CA ASP A 181 -17.00 19.95 -1.99
C ASP A 181 -17.50 20.68 -3.24
N ASP A 182 -16.86 20.45 -4.39
CA ASP A 182 -17.24 21.00 -5.70
C ASP A 182 -18.38 20.22 -6.39
N GLY A 183 -18.88 19.15 -5.76
CA GLY A 183 -19.93 18.28 -6.28
C GLY A 183 -19.43 17.17 -7.21
N THR A 184 -18.13 17.10 -7.49
CA THR A 184 -17.53 15.99 -8.24
C THR A 184 -17.65 14.70 -7.42
N THR A 185 -18.04 13.61 -8.08
CA THR A 185 -18.09 12.29 -7.45
C THR A 185 -17.04 11.37 -8.04
N GLY A 186 -16.65 10.34 -7.30
CA GLY A 186 -15.66 9.40 -7.82
C GLY A 186 -15.50 8.14 -6.98
N SER A 187 -14.60 7.28 -7.45
CA SER A 187 -14.15 6.10 -6.73
C SER A 187 -12.64 5.96 -6.85
N THR A 188 -11.99 5.58 -5.76
CA THR A 188 -10.55 5.32 -5.72
C THR A 188 -10.31 3.92 -5.22
N TYR A 189 -9.42 3.19 -5.90
CA TYR A 189 -9.01 1.84 -5.55
C TYR A 189 -7.50 1.79 -5.44
N ARG A 190 -7.01 1.35 -4.29
CA ARG A 190 -5.57 1.30 -4.01
C ARG A 190 -5.14 -0.08 -3.58
N ILE A 191 -3.97 -0.47 -4.07
CA ILE A 191 -3.26 -1.67 -3.63
C ILE A 191 -1.80 -1.30 -3.43
N GLY A 192 -1.19 -1.77 -2.34
CA GLY A 192 0.19 -1.46 -2.05
C GLY A 192 0.89 -2.52 -1.23
N THR A 193 2.20 -2.31 -1.07
CA THR A 193 3.11 -3.14 -0.28
C THR A 193 3.87 -2.28 0.69
N PHE A 194 4.36 -2.91 1.76
CA PHE A 194 5.32 -2.31 2.66
C PHE A 194 6.30 -3.35 3.18
N THR A 195 7.49 -2.88 3.57
CA THR A 195 8.51 -3.66 4.27
C THR A 195 9.15 -2.82 5.36
N GLY A 196 9.64 -3.46 6.42
CA GLY A 196 10.40 -2.79 7.47
C GLY A 196 11.44 -3.70 8.12
N CYS A 197 12.49 -3.08 8.64
CA CYS A 197 13.55 -3.75 9.38
C CYS A 197 13.87 -3.01 10.70
N GLN A 198 14.33 -3.75 11.69
CA GLN A 198 14.83 -3.17 12.93
C GLN A 198 16.25 -2.61 12.72
N GLY A 199 16.44 -1.31 12.89
CA GLY A 199 17.77 -0.68 12.85
C GLY A 199 18.40 -0.52 11.46
N CYS A 200 17.57 -0.58 10.42
CA CYS A 200 17.80 0.13 9.17
C CYS A 200 17.22 1.56 9.29
#